data_AF-A0A5M9NYI1-F1
#
_entry.id   AF-A0A5M9NYI1-F1
#
_cell.length_a   1.000
_cell.length_b   1.000
_cell.length_c   1.000
_cell.angle_alpha   90.00
_cell.angle_beta   90.00
_cell.angle_gamma   90.00
#
_symmetry.space_group_name_H-M   'P 1'
#
loop_
_entity.id
_entity.type
_entity.pdbx_description
1 polymer ?
#
loop_
_entity_poly.entity_id
_entity_poly.type
_entity_poly.pdbx_seq_one_letter_code
_entity_poly.pdbx_strand_id
1 'polypeptide(L)'
;MNAWTIHTSGGYGQKDLHNTPIHTMREVIMERFKVVDSISKSLDRGEATFIMTASPKGNDYVYSVGLSVSTDNQFEIALTGLSPDQMHFFGNHFAKHLKERVIELDEPITYVEEVFNVPVALVKVSQDCMLDGTFTVAETTLGMNDKQIPMFQLVLPDPNGRFPWQEGVDAKWKSYQSIFFDVAQFEKLYN
;
A
#
# COMPACT_ATOMS: atom_id res chain seq x y z
N MET A 1 1.74 10.84 24.87
CA MET A 1 2.17 9.50 24.40
C MET A 1 0.92 8.66 24.32
N ASN A 2 0.34 8.52 23.13
CA ASN A 2 -0.90 7.75 22.95
C ASN A 2 -0.53 6.41 22.30
N ALA A 3 -0.96 5.33 22.95
CA ALA A 3 -0.74 3.96 22.54
C ALA A 3 -1.55 3.65 21.27
N TRP A 4 -0.90 3.10 20.26
CA TRP A 4 -1.52 2.66 19.01
C TRP A 4 -2.00 1.22 19.16
N THR A 5 -3.27 0.99 18.85
CA THR A 5 -3.91 -0.33 18.87
C THR A 5 -3.52 -1.11 17.61
N ILE A 6 -2.87 -2.24 17.81
CA ILE A 6 -2.51 -3.21 16.78
C ILE A 6 -3.73 -4.10 16.52
N HIS A 7 -4.20 -4.17 15.26
CA HIS A 7 -5.11 -5.23 14.81
C HIS A 7 -4.32 -6.21 13.94
N THR A 8 -3.68 -7.19 14.57
CA THR A 8 -3.06 -8.33 13.90
C THR A 8 -4.14 -9.35 13.53
N SER A 9 -4.49 -9.47 12.26
CA SER A 9 -5.12 -10.70 11.74
C SER A 9 -4.01 -11.74 11.53
N GLY A 10 -4.09 -12.83 12.28
CA GLY A 10 -3.05 -13.86 12.37
C GLY A 10 -2.69 -14.53 11.05
N GLY A 11 -1.40 -14.86 10.92
CA GLY A 11 -0.80 -15.47 9.74
C GLY A 11 -1.21 -16.92 9.50
N TYR A 12 -1.30 -17.29 8.23
CA TYR A 12 -1.49 -18.66 7.77
C TYR A 12 -0.14 -19.38 7.64
N GLY A 13 0.13 -20.29 8.58
CA GLY A 13 1.18 -21.30 8.49
C GLY A 13 0.64 -22.62 9.01
N GLN A 14 0.65 -23.65 8.18
CA GLN A 14 0.13 -25.00 8.46
C GLN A 14 0.59 -25.54 9.83
N LYS A 15 -0.37 -25.75 10.74
CA LYS A 15 -0.42 -26.87 11.70
C LYS A 15 -1.85 -27.00 12.26
N ASP A 16 -2.31 -28.24 12.25
CA ASP A 16 -3.51 -28.78 12.92
C ASP A 16 -4.88 -28.44 12.30
N LEU A 17 -5.38 -29.40 11.52
CA LEU A 17 -6.77 -29.57 11.09
C LEU A 17 -7.67 -29.87 12.29
N HIS A 18 -7.89 -28.91 13.19
CA HIS A 18 -9.11 -28.86 14.00
C HIS A 18 -9.29 -27.44 14.57
N ASN A 19 -10.41 -26.82 14.20
CA ASN A 19 -11.00 -25.62 14.81
C ASN A 19 -10.52 -24.24 14.30
N THR A 20 -10.80 -23.94 13.03
CA THR A 20 -10.93 -22.54 12.56
C THR A 20 -12.35 -22.04 12.87
N PRO A 21 -12.55 -20.89 13.55
CA PRO A 21 -13.89 -20.35 13.76
C PRO A 21 -14.51 -19.99 12.41
N ILE A 22 -15.68 -20.55 12.09
CA ILE A 22 -16.49 -20.07 10.98
C ILE A 22 -17.12 -18.76 11.45
N HIS A 23 -16.49 -17.62 11.11
CA HIS A 23 -17.10 -16.32 11.32
C HIS A 23 -18.41 -16.26 10.52
N THR A 24 -19.50 -15.94 11.20
CA THR A 24 -20.79 -15.76 10.55
C THR A 24 -20.71 -14.56 9.60
N MET A 25 -21.45 -14.58 8.48
CA MET A 25 -21.52 -13.46 7.53
C MET A 25 -21.84 -12.13 8.24
N ARG A 26 -22.64 -12.18 9.30
CA ARG A 26 -22.97 -11.03 10.15
C ARG A 26 -21.75 -10.46 10.89
N GLU A 27 -20.86 -11.30 11.40
CA GLU A 27 -19.64 -10.88 12.09
C GLU A 27 -18.66 -10.23 11.10
N VAL A 28 -18.47 -10.82 9.91
CA VAL A 28 -17.63 -10.26 8.84
C VAL A 28 -18.14 -8.88 8.41
N ILE A 29 -19.46 -8.73 8.25
CA ILE A 29 -20.09 -7.45 7.92
C ILE A 29 -19.87 -6.43 9.04
N MET A 30 -20.05 -6.82 10.30
CA MET A 30 -19.85 -5.93 11.45
C MET A 30 -18.40 -5.49 11.61
N GLU A 31 -17.42 -6.37 11.38
CA GLU A 31 -16.00 -6.02 11.38
C GLU A 31 -15.67 -5.02 10.28
N ARG A 32 -16.18 -5.24 9.06
CA ARG A 32 -16.05 -4.27 7.96
C ARG A 32 -16.63 -2.90 8.32
N PHE A 33 -17.80 -2.83 8.95
CA PHE A 33 -18.39 -1.56 9.39
C PHE A 33 -17.51 -0.84 10.42
N LYS A 34 -16.91 -1.54 11.38
CA LYS A 34 -16.00 -0.94 12.36
C LYS A 34 -14.74 -0.38 11.70
N VAL A 35 -14.19 -1.09 10.71
CA VAL A 35 -13.02 -0.63 9.95
C VAL A 35 -13.35 0.65 9.18
N VAL A 36 -14.47 0.66 8.45
CA VAL A 36 -14.91 1.86 7.70
C VAL A 36 -15.17 3.04 8.62
N ASP A 37 -15.89 2.85 9.74
CA ASP A 37 -16.14 3.90 10.73
C ASP A 37 -14.82 4.47 11.34
N SER A 38 -13.84 3.60 11.59
CA SER A 38 -12.52 4.03 12.08
C SER A 38 -11.74 4.82 11.03
N ILE A 39 -11.84 4.44 9.76
CA ILE A 39 -11.23 5.18 8.65
C ILE A 39 -11.89 6.55 8.53
N SER A 40 -13.22 6.62 8.47
CA SER A 40 -13.97 7.88 8.39
C SER A 40 -13.58 8.84 9.52
N LYS A 41 -13.52 8.37 10.77
CA LYS A 41 -13.10 9.19 11.91
C LYS A 41 -11.67 9.71 11.82
N SER A 42 -10.77 8.96 11.17
CA SER A 42 -9.37 9.39 10.97
C SER A 42 -9.27 10.42 9.85
N LEU A 43 -10.04 10.23 8.78
CA LEU A 43 -10.17 11.21 7.71
C LEU A 43 -10.79 12.53 8.19
N ASP A 44 -11.78 12.48 9.09
CA ASP A 44 -12.35 13.68 9.73
C ASP A 44 -11.30 14.49 10.52
N ARG A 45 -10.21 13.83 10.97
CA ARG A 45 -9.06 14.47 11.62
C ARG A 45 -7.95 14.89 10.63
N GLY A 46 -8.16 14.70 9.33
CA GLY A 46 -7.15 14.94 8.30
C GLY A 46 -6.00 13.94 8.36
N GLU A 47 -6.24 12.70 8.78
CA GLU A 47 -5.24 11.64 8.88
C GLU A 47 -5.53 10.54 7.85
N ALA A 48 -4.59 10.31 6.92
CA ALA A 48 -4.59 9.11 6.10
C ALA A 48 -4.55 7.86 6.98
N THR A 49 -5.23 6.80 6.54
CA THR A 49 -5.19 5.49 7.20
C THR A 49 -4.54 4.48 6.27
N PHE A 50 -3.78 3.54 6.81
CA PHE A 50 -3.24 2.41 6.05
C PHE A 50 -4.02 1.15 6.38
N ILE A 51 -4.43 0.44 5.34
CA ILE A 51 -5.19 -0.81 5.49
C ILE A 51 -4.45 -1.95 4.83
N MET A 52 -4.48 -3.11 5.49
CA MET A 52 -3.97 -4.35 4.95
C MET A 52 -5.10 -5.11 4.24
N THR A 53 -4.80 -5.67 3.08
CA THR A 53 -5.70 -6.53 2.32
C THR A 53 -4.89 -7.43 1.37
N ALA A 54 -5.56 -8.35 0.69
CA ALA A 54 -4.98 -9.17 -0.36
C ALA A 54 -5.51 -8.77 -1.73
N SER A 55 -4.65 -8.86 -2.75
CA SER A 55 -5.06 -8.61 -4.15
C SER A 55 -5.89 -9.79 -4.66
N PRO A 56 -6.64 -9.65 -5.77
CA PRO A 56 -7.34 -10.77 -6.40
C PRO A 56 -6.41 -11.97 -6.73
N LYS A 57 -5.11 -11.69 -6.88
CA LYS A 57 -4.04 -12.66 -7.14
C LYS A 57 -3.48 -13.31 -5.86
N GLY A 58 -4.00 -12.97 -4.69
CA GLY A 58 -3.61 -13.56 -3.40
C GLY A 58 -2.36 -12.97 -2.75
N ASN A 59 -1.85 -11.84 -3.25
CA ASN A 59 -0.70 -11.18 -2.62
C ASN A 59 -1.17 -10.19 -1.55
N ASP A 60 -0.61 -10.30 -0.35
CA ASP A 60 -0.83 -9.33 0.73
C ASP A 60 -0.16 -8.00 0.41
N TYR A 61 -0.87 -6.92 0.70
CA TYR A 61 -0.36 -5.56 0.56
C TYR A 61 -1.03 -4.63 1.55
N VAL A 62 -0.38 -3.49 1.77
CA VAL A 62 -0.94 -2.38 2.52
C VAL A 62 -1.11 -1.21 1.58
N TYR A 63 -2.19 -0.45 1.70
CA TYR A 63 -2.32 0.80 0.96
C TYR A 63 -3.01 1.88 1.77
N SER A 64 -2.81 3.12 1.36
CA SER A 64 -3.40 4.29 2.01
C SER A 64 -4.85 4.48 1.57
N VAL A 65 -5.66 4.97 2.52
CA VAL A 65 -7.00 5.49 2.29
C VAL A 65 -6.99 6.94 2.80
N GLY A 66 -7.17 7.87 1.86
CA GLY A 66 -7.28 9.30 2.11
C GLY A 66 -5.95 10.03 2.32
N LEU A 67 -4.84 9.48 1.82
CA LEU A 67 -3.63 10.28 1.61
C LEU A 67 -3.91 11.44 0.65
N SER A 68 -4.69 11.16 -0.39
CA SER A 68 -5.08 12.12 -1.42
C SER A 68 -5.90 13.31 -0.93
N VAL A 69 -6.60 13.15 0.20
CA VAL A 69 -7.43 14.20 0.80
C VAL A 69 -6.83 14.80 2.08
N SER A 70 -5.83 14.14 2.66
CA SER A 70 -5.13 14.62 3.87
C SER A 70 -3.81 15.33 3.57
N THR A 71 -3.46 15.45 2.29
CA THR A 71 -2.25 16.12 1.78
C THR A 71 -2.58 16.89 0.49
N ASP A 72 -1.66 17.72 0.03
CA ASP A 72 -1.75 18.39 -1.28
C ASP A 72 -1.38 17.46 -2.46
N ASN A 73 -1.08 16.19 -2.18
CA ASN A 73 -0.68 15.19 -3.15
C ASN A 73 -1.90 14.36 -3.58
N GLN A 74 -2.36 14.49 -4.83
CA GLN A 74 -3.62 13.87 -5.31
C GLN A 74 -3.49 12.39 -5.69
N PHE A 75 -2.86 11.58 -4.85
CA PHE A 75 -2.68 10.15 -5.07
C PHE A 75 -2.74 9.34 -3.77
N GLU A 76 -2.96 8.05 -3.90
CA GLU A 76 -2.78 7.06 -2.83
C GLU A 76 -1.53 6.22 -3.10
N ILE A 77 -1.04 5.53 -2.07
CA ILE A 77 0.11 4.65 -2.18
C ILE A 77 -0.18 3.22 -1.73
N ALA A 78 0.49 2.26 -2.36
CA ALA A 78 0.54 0.87 -1.96
C ALA A 78 1.96 0.46 -1.56
N LEU A 79 2.08 -0.45 -0.61
CA LEU A 79 3.33 -1.06 -0.14
C LEU A 79 3.21 -2.58 -0.19
N THR A 80 4.31 -3.23 -0.55
CA THR A 80 4.42 -4.69 -0.64
C THR A 80 5.78 -5.16 -0.14
N GLY A 81 5.92 -6.47 0.08
CA GLY A 81 7.22 -7.11 0.28
C GLY A 81 7.86 -6.95 1.65
N LEU A 82 7.18 -6.30 2.60
CA LEU A 82 7.57 -6.25 4.01
C LEU A 82 6.49 -6.92 4.88
N SER A 83 6.79 -7.14 6.17
CA SER A 83 5.75 -7.59 7.10
C SER A 83 4.66 -6.51 7.29
N PRO A 84 3.42 -6.87 7.66
CA PRO A 84 2.33 -5.90 7.86
C PRO A 84 2.69 -4.74 8.78
N ASP A 85 3.34 -5.01 9.92
CA ASP A 85 3.75 -3.98 10.88
C ASP A 85 4.79 -3.03 10.27
N GLN A 86 5.73 -3.57 9.48
CA GLN A 86 6.72 -2.76 8.77
C GLN A 86 6.07 -1.92 7.68
N MET A 87 5.14 -2.46 6.90
CA MET A 87 4.41 -1.71 5.87
C MET A 87 3.58 -0.58 6.47
N HIS A 88 2.87 -0.84 7.57
CA HIS A 88 2.14 0.20 8.30
C HIS A 88 3.07 1.27 8.85
N PHE A 89 4.17 0.89 9.49
CA PHE A 89 5.13 1.85 10.03
C PHE A 89 5.74 2.72 8.93
N PHE A 90 6.17 2.10 7.83
CA PHE A 90 6.78 2.77 6.70
C PHE A 90 5.81 3.69 5.97
N GLY A 91 4.60 3.21 5.68
CA GLY A 91 3.53 3.98 5.05
C GLY A 91 3.15 5.22 5.86
N ASN A 92 2.94 5.07 7.17
CA ASN A 92 2.62 6.20 8.05
C ASN A 92 3.72 7.28 8.07
N HIS A 93 4.99 6.85 8.10
CA HIS A 93 6.10 7.79 8.08
C HIS A 93 6.21 8.49 6.71
N PHE A 94 6.01 7.77 5.63
CA PHE A 94 5.97 8.36 4.30
C PHE A 94 4.83 9.37 4.15
N ALA A 95 3.62 9.03 4.62
CA ALA A 95 2.49 9.96 4.62
C ALA A 95 2.78 11.24 5.41
N LYS A 96 3.51 11.14 6.54
CA LYS A 96 3.97 12.31 7.28
C LYS A 96 4.95 13.15 6.45
N HIS A 97 5.90 12.52 5.76
CA HIS A 97 6.83 13.21 4.86
C HIS A 97 6.08 13.95 3.74
N LEU A 98 5.03 13.35 3.18
CA LEU A 98 4.17 13.98 2.16
C LEU A 98 3.33 15.14 2.69
N LYS A 99 2.96 15.16 3.97
CA LYS A 99 2.28 16.34 4.55
C LYS A 99 3.17 17.59 4.54
N GLU A 100 4.49 17.40 4.49
CA GLU A 100 5.46 18.48 4.55
C GLU A 100 5.94 18.89 3.14
N ARG A 101 5.51 18.19 2.07
CA ARG A 101 6.03 18.35 0.70
C ARG A 101 5.01 17.97 -0.38
N VAL A 102 5.05 18.67 -1.51
CA VAL A 102 4.33 18.27 -2.72
C VAL A 102 5.29 17.51 -3.64
N ILE A 103 4.85 16.36 -4.16
CA ILE A 103 5.59 15.54 -5.11
C ILE A 103 4.96 15.69 -6.50
N GLU A 104 5.79 16.07 -7.46
CA GLU A 104 5.43 16.09 -8.87
C GLU A 104 5.60 14.68 -9.47
N LEU A 105 4.58 14.21 -10.18
CA LEU A 105 4.49 12.84 -10.70
C LEU A 105 4.42 12.86 -12.23
N ASP A 106 5.44 13.45 -12.84
CA ASP A 106 5.51 13.66 -14.28
C ASP A 106 5.98 12.41 -15.04
N GLU A 107 6.59 11.46 -14.33
CA GLU A 107 7.19 10.25 -14.90
C GLU A 107 6.56 8.97 -14.32
N PRO A 108 6.64 7.82 -15.03
CA PRO A 108 6.20 6.53 -14.49
C PRO A 108 6.91 6.11 -13.20
N ILE A 109 8.13 6.63 -12.98
CA ILE A 109 8.95 6.44 -11.78
C ILE A 109 9.38 7.81 -11.27
N THR A 110 8.99 8.14 -10.05
CA THR A 110 9.49 9.33 -9.33
C THR A 110 10.33 8.88 -8.14
N TYR A 111 11.61 9.25 -8.12
CA TYR A 111 12.47 9.00 -6.97
C TYR A 111 12.20 10.03 -5.87
N VAL A 112 12.07 9.56 -4.63
CA VAL A 112 11.88 10.42 -3.47
C VAL A 112 13.11 10.26 -2.58
N GLU A 113 13.82 11.38 -2.37
CA GLU A 113 15.03 11.42 -1.54
C GLU A 113 14.69 11.13 -0.08
N GLU A 114 14.92 9.86 0.25
CA GLU A 114 15.05 9.25 1.56
C GLU A 114 13.82 9.28 2.50
N VAL A 115 13.27 8.08 2.70
CA VAL A 115 12.35 7.77 3.80
C VAL A 115 13.11 6.87 4.75
N PHE A 116 13.39 7.36 5.97
CA PHE A 116 14.29 6.67 6.92
C PHE A 116 15.72 6.41 6.40
N ASN A 117 16.31 7.35 5.66
CA ASN A 117 17.62 7.17 5.01
C ASN A 117 17.65 6.00 4.03
N VAL A 118 16.48 5.58 3.52
CA VAL A 118 16.35 4.59 2.45
C VAL A 118 15.81 5.32 1.23
N PRO A 119 16.51 5.31 0.08
CA PRO A 119 15.96 5.87 -1.14
C PRO A 119 14.73 5.05 -1.56
N VAL A 120 13.67 5.72 -1.96
CA VAL A 120 12.44 5.07 -2.41
C VAL A 120 12.03 5.61 -3.77
N ALA A 121 11.22 4.83 -4.46
CA ALA A 121 10.60 5.27 -5.71
C ALA A 121 9.08 5.14 -5.61
N LEU A 122 8.37 6.12 -6.14
CA LEU A 122 6.95 6.00 -6.45
C LEU A 122 6.82 5.52 -7.88
N VAL A 123 6.21 4.36 -8.06
CA VAL A 123 5.99 3.75 -9.37
C VAL A 123 4.50 3.71 -9.65
N LYS A 124 4.08 4.23 -10.80
CA LYS A 124 2.67 4.22 -11.18
C LYS A 124 2.16 2.78 -11.25
N VAL A 125 1.04 2.50 -10.59
CA VAL A 125 0.39 1.19 -10.66
C VAL A 125 -0.19 0.98 -12.06
N SER A 126 -0.06 -0.24 -12.57
CA SER A 126 -0.59 -0.63 -13.88
C SER A 126 -2.11 -0.51 -13.94
N GLN A 127 -2.63 -0.14 -15.12
CA GLN A 127 -4.07 0.06 -15.32
C GLN A 127 -4.86 -1.23 -15.03
N ASP A 128 -4.30 -2.40 -15.32
CA ASP A 128 -4.95 -3.68 -15.04
C ASP A 128 -5.22 -3.88 -13.55
N CYS A 129 -4.24 -3.57 -12.68
CA CYS A 129 -4.39 -3.63 -11.23
C CYS A 129 -5.32 -2.54 -10.69
N MET A 130 -5.42 -1.41 -11.38
CA MET A 130 -6.39 -0.38 -11.04
C MET A 130 -7.84 -0.81 -11.34
N LEU A 131 -8.05 -1.69 -12.31
CA LEU A 131 -9.39 -2.11 -12.76
C LEU A 131 -9.84 -3.48 -12.22
N ASP A 132 -8.94 -4.27 -11.62
CA ASP A 132 -9.24 -5.63 -11.14
C ASP A 132 -9.90 -5.70 -9.75
N GLY A 133 -10.19 -4.54 -9.15
CA GLY A 133 -10.80 -4.43 -7.83
C GLY A 133 -9.81 -4.42 -6.66
N THR A 134 -8.50 -4.37 -6.93
CA THR A 134 -7.47 -4.26 -5.90
C THR A 134 -7.73 -3.04 -4.99
N PHE A 135 -7.87 -1.81 -5.51
CA PHE A 135 -7.86 -0.58 -4.69
C PHE A 135 -9.25 0.00 -4.37
N THR A 136 -10.25 -0.84 -4.14
CA THR A 136 -11.66 -0.42 -4.05
C THR A 136 -12.10 0.23 -2.74
N VAL A 137 -11.38 0.00 -1.63
CA VAL A 137 -11.81 0.52 -0.31
C VAL A 137 -11.63 2.04 -0.24
N ALA A 138 -10.55 2.58 -0.82
CA ALA A 138 -10.34 4.03 -0.86
C ALA A 138 -11.46 4.73 -1.64
N GLU A 139 -11.77 4.25 -2.84
CA GLU A 139 -12.82 4.81 -3.69
C GLU A 139 -14.19 4.77 -3.00
N THR A 140 -14.54 3.63 -2.40
CA THR A 140 -15.81 3.45 -1.68
C THR A 140 -15.90 4.35 -0.45
N THR A 141 -14.81 4.43 0.34
CA THR A 141 -14.79 5.19 1.60
C THR A 141 -14.81 6.70 1.36
N LEU A 142 -14.18 7.16 0.28
CA LEU A 142 -14.13 8.58 -0.10
C LEU A 142 -15.33 9.00 -0.96
N GLY A 143 -16.26 8.09 -1.28
CA GLY A 143 -17.41 8.37 -2.13
C GLY A 143 -17.03 8.71 -3.58
N MET A 144 -15.85 8.27 -4.04
CA MET A 144 -15.29 8.56 -5.35
C MET A 144 -15.60 7.44 -6.36
N ASN A 145 -16.82 6.91 -6.34
CA ASN A 145 -17.19 5.75 -7.15
C ASN A 145 -17.11 5.98 -8.67
N ASP A 146 -17.15 7.24 -9.11
CA ASP A 146 -17.08 7.62 -10.53
C ASP A 146 -15.67 8.07 -10.96
N LYS A 147 -14.70 8.08 -10.03
CA LYS A 147 -13.34 8.57 -10.26
C LYS A 147 -12.31 7.66 -9.62
N GLN A 148 -11.46 7.09 -10.46
CA GLN A 148 -10.30 6.35 -9.99
C GLN A 148 -9.24 7.31 -9.43
N ILE A 149 -8.87 7.11 -8.17
CA ILE A 149 -7.78 7.85 -7.55
C ILE A 149 -6.46 7.28 -8.09
N PRO A 150 -5.51 8.11 -8.57
CA PRO A 150 -4.19 7.63 -8.97
C PRO A 150 -3.52 6.85 -7.83
N MET A 151 -3.03 5.65 -8.13
CA MET A 151 -2.29 4.81 -7.19
C MET A 151 -0.85 4.67 -7.62
N PHE A 152 0.06 4.80 -6.66
CA PHE A 152 1.48 4.56 -6.85
C PHE A 152 1.94 3.48 -5.87
N GLN A 153 2.81 2.59 -6.31
CA GLN A 153 3.50 1.71 -5.39
C GLN A 153 4.73 2.43 -4.84
N LEU A 154 4.87 2.46 -3.52
CA LEU A 154 6.11 2.87 -2.86
C LEU A 154 7.07 1.67 -2.88
N VAL A 155 8.08 1.77 -3.73
CA VAL A 155 9.05 0.70 -4.00
C VAL A 155 10.32 0.93 -3.20
N LEU A 156 10.78 -0.12 -2.53
CA LEU A 156 12.05 -0.14 -1.80
C LEU A 156 13.13 -0.89 -2.61
N PRO A 157 14.40 -0.46 -2.54
CA PRO A 157 15.51 -1.21 -3.10
C PRO A 157 15.80 -2.47 -2.28
N ASP A 158 16.53 -3.40 -2.88
CA ASP A 158 17.13 -4.54 -2.19
C ASP A 158 18.20 -4.09 -1.18
N PRO A 159 18.77 -4.99 -0.35
CA PRO A 159 19.80 -4.65 0.63
C PRO A 159 21.10 -4.09 0.02
N ASN A 160 21.30 -4.19 -1.31
CA ASN A 160 22.42 -3.63 -2.04
C ASN A 160 22.09 -2.27 -2.68
N GLY A 161 20.90 -1.71 -2.40
CA GLY A 161 20.46 -0.44 -2.96
C GLY A 161 19.90 -0.54 -4.37
N ARG A 162 19.53 -1.74 -4.85
CA ARG A 162 19.02 -1.95 -6.21
C ARG A 162 17.52 -2.07 -6.28
N PHE A 163 16.89 -1.27 -7.14
CA PHE A 163 15.47 -1.34 -7.45
C PHE A 163 15.14 -2.52 -8.37
N PRO A 164 13.86 -2.95 -8.43
CA PRO A 164 13.43 -4.13 -9.19
C PRO A 164 13.81 -4.15 -10.68
N TRP A 165 13.97 -2.98 -11.31
CA TRP A 165 14.33 -2.82 -12.72
C TRP A 165 15.83 -2.69 -12.99
N GLN A 166 16.66 -2.68 -11.94
CA GLN A 166 18.11 -2.52 -12.08
C GLN A 166 18.80 -3.87 -12.20
N GLU A 167 19.88 -3.90 -12.99
CA GLU A 167 20.70 -5.10 -13.14
C GLU A 167 21.25 -5.61 -11.80
N GLY A 168 21.17 -6.92 -11.59
CA GLY A 168 21.72 -7.59 -10.41
C GLY A 168 20.89 -7.46 -9.13
N VAL A 169 19.67 -6.90 -9.19
CA VAL A 169 18.74 -6.89 -8.06
C VAL A 169 18.47 -8.30 -7.55
N ASP A 170 18.36 -8.46 -6.22
CA ASP A 170 17.95 -9.72 -5.62
C ASP A 170 16.59 -10.19 -6.17
N ALA A 171 16.53 -11.42 -6.67
CA ALA A 171 15.37 -11.95 -7.36
C ALA A 171 14.12 -12.07 -6.46
N LYS A 172 14.32 -12.34 -5.16
CA LYS A 172 13.24 -12.43 -4.18
C LYS A 172 12.66 -11.03 -3.94
N TRP A 173 13.52 -10.04 -3.73
CA TRP A 173 13.11 -8.64 -3.60
C TRP A 173 12.38 -8.14 -4.84
N LYS A 174 12.91 -8.43 -6.02
CA LYS A 174 12.26 -8.12 -7.30
C LYS A 174 10.83 -8.64 -7.32
N SER A 175 10.62 -9.93 -7.01
CA SER A 175 9.29 -10.55 -7.02
C SER A 175 8.31 -9.91 -6.03
N TYR A 176 8.79 -9.50 -4.87
CA TYR A 176 7.96 -8.89 -3.83
C TYR A 176 7.60 -7.43 -4.11
N GLN A 177 8.48 -6.72 -4.80
CA GLN A 177 8.32 -5.31 -5.12
C GLN A 177 7.66 -5.10 -6.48
N SER A 178 7.48 -6.11 -7.32
CA SER A 178 6.93 -5.98 -8.67
C SER A 178 5.47 -6.42 -8.82
N ILE A 179 4.65 -6.23 -7.79
CA ILE A 179 3.30 -6.81 -7.75
C ILE A 179 2.31 -6.03 -8.63
N PHE A 180 2.45 -4.71 -8.67
CA PHE A 180 1.44 -3.83 -9.26
C PHE A 180 1.88 -3.15 -10.57
N PHE A 181 3.08 -3.45 -11.07
CA PHE A 181 3.62 -2.88 -12.30
C PHE A 181 4.46 -3.89 -13.08
N ASP A 182 4.64 -3.64 -14.37
CA ASP A 182 5.46 -4.48 -15.24
C ASP A 182 6.91 -3.99 -15.23
N VAL A 183 7.78 -4.76 -14.59
CA VAL A 183 9.22 -4.43 -14.48
C VAL A 183 9.90 -4.34 -15.84
N ALA A 184 9.47 -5.15 -16.82
CA ALA A 184 10.10 -5.18 -18.14
C ALA A 184 9.92 -3.86 -18.90
N GLN A 185 8.91 -3.05 -18.54
CA GLN A 185 8.74 -1.70 -19.09
C GLN A 185 9.88 -0.78 -18.64
N PHE A 186 10.36 -0.94 -17.42
CA PHE A 186 11.37 -0.08 -16.81
C PHE A 186 12.78 -0.57 -17.06
N GLU A 187 13.00 -1.89 -17.15
CA GLU A 187 14.31 -2.45 -17.49
C GLU A 187 14.86 -1.91 -18.81
N LYS A 188 13.99 -1.62 -19.79
CA LYS A 188 14.37 -1.05 -21.09
C LYS A 188 14.67 0.45 -21.05
N LEU A 189 14.18 1.14 -20.02
CA LEU A 189 14.34 2.58 -19.87
C LEU A 189 15.61 2.93 -19.07
N TYR A 190 16.07 2.00 -18.24
CA TYR A 190 17.13 2.25 -17.25
C TYR A 190 18.32 1.27 -17.35
N ASN A 191 18.33 0.35 -18.33
CA ASN A 191 19.49 -0.43 -18.76
C ASN A 191 19.69 -0.29 -20.27
#